data_AF-A0A1H5MQ84-F1
#
_entry.id   AF-A0A1H5MQ84-F1
#
_cell.length_a   1.000
_cell.length_b   1.000
_cell.length_c   1.000
_cell.angle_alpha   90.00
_cell.angle_beta   90.00
_cell.angle_gamma   90.00
#
_symmetry.space_group_name_H-M   'P 1'
#
loop_
_entity.id
_entity.type
_entity.pdbx_description
1 polymer ?
#
loop_
_entity_poly.entity_id
_entity_poly.type
_entity_poly.pdbx_seq_one_letter_code
_entity_poly.pdbx_strand_id
1 'polypeptide(L)'
;MTTDPSTFPSGTPSAETLRTMHVARAHSAYERAVAACRHAKIAPDAAQTVPTSPVGRAANALRLSAQSLSALAGTAPDPAADARCARNAAATAALAAQVAAAQDDRPQTAAALRAALTASQAAATAAGGTAAGQDPALNAKADDAEEGAVAAARTAGWM
;
A
#
# COMPACT_ATOMS: atom_id res chain seq x y z
N MET A 1 -23.44 -31.07 -35.82
CA MET A 1 -23.54 -30.45 -34.49
C MET A 1 -22.30 -30.87 -33.72
N THR A 2 -21.24 -30.07 -33.83
CA THR A 2 -19.95 -30.34 -33.20
C THR A 2 -19.81 -29.29 -32.12
N THR A 3 -19.88 -29.71 -30.85
CA THR A 3 -19.72 -28.84 -29.69
C THR A 3 -18.26 -28.40 -29.60
N ASP A 4 -18.05 -27.09 -29.70
CA ASP A 4 -16.80 -26.39 -29.47
C ASP A 4 -16.55 -26.33 -27.95
N PRO A 5 -15.43 -26.82 -27.39
CA PRO A 5 -15.16 -26.70 -25.98
C PRO A 5 -14.66 -25.28 -25.68
N SER A 6 -15.54 -24.49 -25.06
CA SER A 6 -15.22 -23.20 -24.46
C SER A 6 -13.91 -23.25 -23.66
N THR A 7 -12.87 -22.68 -24.24
CA THR A 7 -11.62 -22.39 -23.53
C THR A 7 -11.86 -21.15 -22.67
N PHE A 8 -12.24 -21.36 -21.41
CA PHE A 8 -12.10 -20.32 -20.40
C PHE A 8 -10.61 -20.04 -20.23
N PRO A 9 -10.14 -18.77 -20.18
CA PRO A 9 -8.77 -18.48 -19.84
C PRO A 9 -8.54 -18.79 -18.36
N SER A 10 -8.32 -20.06 -18.05
CA SER A 10 -7.81 -20.52 -16.75
C SER A 10 -6.30 -20.35 -16.76
N GLY A 11 -5.84 -19.11 -16.88
CA GLY A 11 -4.43 -18.76 -16.87
C GLY A 11 -4.11 -18.02 -15.58
N THR A 12 -3.13 -18.52 -14.83
CA THR A 12 -2.48 -17.74 -13.78
C THR A 12 -2.05 -16.39 -14.38
N PRO A 13 -2.36 -15.25 -13.73
CA PRO A 13 -2.02 -13.93 -14.27
C PRO A 13 -0.51 -13.84 -14.56
N SER A 14 -0.16 -13.20 -15.67
CA SER A 14 1.25 -13.01 -16.04
C SER A 14 1.98 -12.16 -15.00
N ALA A 15 3.31 -12.30 -14.94
CA ALA A 15 4.14 -11.48 -14.07
C ALA A 15 3.97 -9.98 -14.33
N GLU A 16 3.72 -9.57 -15.57
CA GLU A 16 3.44 -8.17 -15.95
C GLU A 16 2.08 -7.68 -15.43
N THR A 17 1.04 -8.52 -15.51
CA THR A 17 -0.28 -8.21 -14.94
C THR A 17 -0.18 -8.06 -13.41
N LEU A 18 0.53 -8.98 -12.75
CA LEU A 18 0.78 -8.92 -11.32
C LEU A 18 1.59 -7.68 -10.94
N ARG A 19 2.66 -7.36 -11.68
CA ARG A 19 3.45 -6.13 -11.52
C ARG A 19 2.56 -4.90 -11.59
N THR A 20 1.71 -4.79 -12.61
CA THR A 20 0.82 -3.64 -12.82
C THR A 20 -0.10 -3.44 -11.62
N MET A 21 -0.73 -4.51 -11.13
CA MET A 21 -1.59 -4.49 -9.96
C MET A 21 -0.83 -4.06 -8.69
N HIS A 22 0.31 -4.70 -8.40
CA HIS A 22 1.09 -4.40 -7.19
C HIS A 22 1.65 -2.97 -7.21
N VAL A 23 2.12 -2.49 -8.36
CA VAL A 23 2.60 -1.11 -8.54
C VAL A 23 1.46 -0.11 -8.34
N ALA A 24 0.27 -0.36 -8.91
CA ALA A 24 -0.88 0.50 -8.70
C ALA A 24 -1.26 0.61 -7.20
N ARG A 25 -1.31 -0.52 -6.49
CA ARG A 25 -1.56 -0.56 -5.05
C ARG A 25 -0.47 0.17 -4.27
N ALA A 26 0.80 0.00 -4.63
CA ALA A 26 1.93 0.65 -4.00
C ALA A 26 1.88 2.18 -4.17
N HIS A 27 1.52 2.66 -5.36
CA HIS A 27 1.31 4.09 -5.61
C HIS A 27 0.13 4.65 -4.83
N SER A 28 -1.02 3.95 -4.81
CA SER A 28 -2.18 4.37 -4.00
C SER A 28 -1.80 4.53 -2.52
N ALA A 29 -1.14 3.52 -1.96
CA ALA A 29 -0.71 3.55 -0.57
C ALA A 29 0.30 4.67 -0.31
N TYR A 30 1.22 4.92 -1.24
CA TYR A 30 2.18 6.02 -1.14
C TYR A 30 1.49 7.39 -1.16
N GLU A 31 0.56 7.65 -2.07
CA GLU A 31 -0.20 8.90 -2.12
C GLU A 31 -1.01 9.13 -0.84
N ARG A 32 -1.61 8.06 -0.30
CA ARG A 32 -2.30 8.11 1.00
C ARG A 32 -1.34 8.42 2.15
N ALA A 33 -0.12 7.90 2.11
CA ALA A 33 0.93 8.26 3.07
C ALA A 33 1.35 9.73 2.96
N VAL A 34 1.53 10.26 1.74
CA VAL A 34 1.82 11.68 1.48
C VAL A 34 0.70 12.56 2.06
N ALA A 35 -0.55 12.20 1.79
CA ALA A 35 -1.72 12.93 2.28
C ALA A 35 -1.81 12.96 3.82
N ALA A 36 -1.62 11.81 4.47
CA ALA A 36 -1.59 11.74 5.93
C ALA A 36 -0.42 12.54 6.54
N CYS A 37 0.78 12.47 5.95
CA CYS A 37 1.93 13.29 6.36
C CYS A 37 1.65 14.79 6.18
N ARG A 38 1.02 15.20 5.07
CA ARG A 38 0.64 16.60 4.82
C ARG A 38 -0.38 17.09 5.85
N HIS A 39 -1.42 16.31 6.12
CA HIS A 39 -2.40 16.60 7.17
C HIS A 39 -1.71 16.78 8.52
N ALA A 40 -0.75 15.89 8.81
CA ALA A 40 0.05 15.93 10.03
C ALA A 40 1.15 17.01 10.05
N LYS A 41 1.27 17.85 9.01
CA LYS A 41 2.30 18.89 8.86
C LYS A 41 3.73 18.35 8.98
N ILE A 42 3.95 17.11 8.54
CA ILE A 42 5.29 16.50 8.51
C ILE A 42 6.02 17.03 7.28
N ALA A 43 7.09 17.78 7.52
CA ALA A 43 7.94 18.29 6.45
C ALA A 43 8.88 17.18 5.90
N PRO A 44 9.28 17.23 4.61
CA PRO A 44 10.19 16.25 4.02
C PRO A 44 11.56 16.16 4.71
N ASP A 45 12.05 17.27 5.26
CA ASP A 45 13.32 17.37 5.99
C ASP A 45 13.26 16.78 7.41
N ALA A 46 12.08 16.41 7.90
CA ALA A 46 11.93 15.66 9.15
C ALA A 46 12.46 14.22 9.03
N ALA A 47 12.75 13.74 7.82
CA ALA A 47 13.31 12.41 7.58
C ALA A 47 14.73 12.31 8.16
N GLN A 48 14.92 11.40 9.11
CA GLN A 48 16.21 11.14 9.76
C GLN A 48 16.70 9.73 9.41
N THR A 49 18.02 9.56 9.24
CA THR A 49 18.64 8.24 9.02
C THR A 49 18.36 7.28 10.16
N VAL A 50 18.42 7.77 11.40
CA VAL A 50 18.03 7.04 12.62
C VAL A 50 16.89 7.81 13.28
N PRO A 51 15.63 7.48 12.97
CA PRO A 51 14.49 8.20 13.52
C PRO A 51 14.33 7.97 15.02
N THR A 52 14.29 9.06 15.79
CA THR A 52 14.07 9.02 17.25
C THR A 52 12.65 9.42 17.67
N SER A 53 11.81 9.84 16.71
CA SER A 53 10.43 10.25 16.94
C SER A 53 9.45 9.59 15.96
N PRO A 54 8.14 9.50 16.29
CA PRO A 54 7.12 9.03 15.35
C PRO A 54 7.08 9.84 14.06
N VAL A 55 7.24 11.17 14.14
CA VAL A 55 7.29 12.09 12.99
C VAL A 55 8.48 11.75 12.09
N GLY A 56 9.69 11.66 12.65
CA GLY A 56 10.89 11.35 11.88
C GLY A 56 10.83 9.95 11.26
N ARG A 57 10.16 9.00 11.95
CA ARG A 57 9.95 7.64 11.43
C ARG A 57 9.01 7.64 10.24
N ALA A 58 7.89 8.36 10.32
CA ALA A 58 6.94 8.49 9.21
C ALA A 58 7.59 9.18 8.00
N ALA A 59 8.33 10.28 8.21
CA ALA A 59 9.06 10.98 7.16
C ALA A 59 10.12 10.10 6.49
N ASN A 60 10.91 9.36 7.28
CA ASN A 60 11.92 8.45 6.74
C ASN A 60 11.29 7.27 5.97
N ALA A 61 10.19 6.70 6.48
CA ALA A 61 9.46 5.65 5.78
C ALA A 61 8.90 6.15 4.44
N LEU A 62 8.34 7.37 4.40
CA LEU A 62 7.86 8.00 3.16
C LEU A 62 8.98 8.15 2.13
N ARG A 63 10.15 8.64 2.56
CA ARG A 63 11.34 8.77 1.71
C ARG A 63 11.77 7.41 1.13
N LEU A 64 11.86 6.37 1.96
CA LEU A 64 12.25 5.02 1.52
C LEU A 64 11.21 4.39 0.58
N SER A 65 9.92 4.64 0.82
CA SER A 65 8.85 4.20 -0.06
C SER A 65 8.97 4.83 -1.46
N ALA A 66 9.19 6.15 -1.53
CA ALA A 66 9.39 6.86 -2.81
C ALA A 66 10.60 6.31 -3.59
N GLN A 67 11.70 6.03 -2.89
CA GLN A 67 12.90 5.43 -3.48
C GLN A 67 12.63 4.01 -4.00
N SER A 68 11.87 3.21 -3.26
CA SER A 68 11.52 1.84 -3.65
C SER A 68 10.64 1.83 -4.92
N LEU A 69 9.64 2.72 -4.99
CA LEU A 69 8.79 2.88 -6.16
C LEU A 69 9.60 3.31 -7.40
N SER A 70 10.52 4.25 -7.22
CA SER A 70 11.39 4.71 -8.31
C SER A 70 12.31 3.59 -8.81
N ALA A 71 12.84 2.76 -7.91
CA ALA A 71 13.70 1.63 -8.26
C ALA A 71 12.94 0.53 -9.02
N LEU A 72 11.67 0.28 -8.70
CA LEU A 72 10.88 -0.74 -9.38
C LEU A 72 10.81 -0.53 -10.90
N ALA A 73 10.73 0.72 -11.37
CA ALA A 73 10.63 1.05 -12.79
C ALA A 73 11.83 0.56 -13.63
N GLY A 74 12.98 0.29 -13.00
CA GLY A 74 14.20 -0.21 -13.66
C GLY A 74 14.42 -1.72 -13.54
N THR A 75 13.47 -2.49 -13.02
CA THR A 75 13.64 -3.93 -12.72
C THR A 75 12.68 -4.80 -13.53
N ALA A 76 13.08 -6.04 -13.81
CA ALA A 76 12.19 -7.04 -14.40
C ALA A 76 11.03 -7.37 -13.44
N PRO A 77 9.82 -7.71 -13.95
CA PRO A 77 8.69 -8.13 -13.13
C PRO A 77 9.04 -9.30 -12.21
N ASP A 78 8.77 -9.14 -10.91
CA ASP A 78 8.92 -10.17 -9.88
C ASP A 78 7.75 -10.01 -8.90
N PRO A 79 6.70 -10.86 -9.01
CA PRO A 79 5.51 -10.73 -8.19
C PRO A 79 5.78 -10.66 -6.68
N ALA A 80 6.79 -11.37 -6.19
CA ALA A 80 7.12 -11.37 -4.77
C ALA A 80 7.83 -10.07 -4.35
N ALA A 81 8.76 -9.55 -5.17
CA ALA A 81 9.37 -8.24 -4.93
C ALA A 81 8.34 -7.10 -5.01
N ASP A 82 7.46 -7.15 -6.01
CA ASP A 82 6.44 -6.14 -6.26
C ASP A 82 5.41 -6.08 -5.14
N ALA A 83 4.91 -7.24 -4.70
CA ALA A 83 4.01 -7.34 -3.57
C ALA A 83 4.67 -6.84 -2.27
N ARG A 84 5.96 -7.12 -2.06
CA ARG A 84 6.70 -6.59 -0.91
C ARG A 84 6.85 -5.07 -0.97
N CYS A 85 7.04 -4.49 -2.15
CA CYS A 85 7.04 -3.04 -2.31
C CYS A 85 5.67 -2.45 -1.95
N ALA A 86 4.58 -3.02 -2.46
CA ALA A 86 3.21 -2.61 -2.12
C ALA A 86 2.93 -2.69 -0.61
N ARG A 87 3.36 -3.79 0.04
CA ARG A 87 3.29 -3.94 1.49
C ARG A 87 4.06 -2.85 2.23
N ASN A 88 5.29 -2.55 1.81
CA ASN A 88 6.11 -1.52 2.47
C ASN A 88 5.49 -0.12 2.31
N ALA A 89 4.88 0.18 1.15
CA ALA A 89 4.12 1.41 0.95
C ALA A 89 2.88 1.46 1.86
N ALA A 90 2.12 0.37 1.99
CA ALA A 90 0.96 0.28 2.89
C ALA A 90 1.35 0.44 4.37
N ALA A 91 2.46 -0.16 4.80
CA ALA A 91 3.01 0.02 6.14
C ALA A 91 3.45 1.47 6.40
N THR A 92 4.03 2.13 5.39
CA THR A 92 4.37 3.55 5.44
C THR A 92 3.11 4.41 5.61
N ALA A 93 2.05 4.11 4.87
CA ALA A 93 0.76 4.78 5.01
C ALA A 93 0.15 4.59 6.41
N ALA A 94 0.27 3.39 6.99
CA ALA A 94 -0.19 3.14 8.35
C ALA A 94 0.62 3.91 9.41
N LEU A 95 1.94 4.05 9.24
CA LEU A 95 2.77 4.90 10.12
C LEU A 95 2.38 6.37 10.01
N ALA A 96 2.19 6.89 8.79
CA ALA A 96 1.73 8.26 8.57
C ALA A 96 0.33 8.50 9.19
N ALA A 97 -0.58 7.54 9.03
CA ALA A 97 -1.92 7.59 9.62
C ALA A 97 -1.90 7.61 11.16
N GLN A 98 -0.95 6.90 11.80
CA GLN A 98 -0.79 6.96 13.27
C GLN A 98 -0.41 8.37 13.73
N VAL A 99 0.51 9.04 13.02
CA VAL A 99 0.91 10.41 13.36
C VAL A 99 -0.23 11.40 13.08
N ALA A 100 -0.98 11.22 11.98
CA ALA A 100 -2.13 12.05 11.65
C ALA A 100 -3.28 11.90 12.66
N ALA A 101 -3.65 10.66 13.01
CA ALA A 101 -4.70 10.39 13.99
C ALA A 101 -4.33 10.85 15.41
N ALA A 102 -3.04 11.03 15.72
CA ALA A 102 -2.63 11.59 17.00
C ALA A 102 -2.89 13.11 17.13
N GLN A 103 -3.32 13.80 16.06
CA GLN A 103 -3.58 15.25 16.07
C GLN A 103 -5.01 15.63 16.42
N ASP A 104 -5.97 14.71 16.26
CA ASP A 104 -7.36 14.93 16.63
C ASP A 104 -8.09 13.63 16.97
N ASP A 105 -9.13 13.71 17.80
CA ASP A 105 -9.90 12.55 18.29
C ASP A 105 -11.18 12.30 17.48
N ARG A 106 -11.26 12.77 16.23
CA ARG A 106 -12.48 12.62 15.43
C ARG A 106 -12.72 11.14 15.09
N PRO A 107 -13.97 10.63 15.14
CA PRO A 107 -14.26 9.25 14.75
C PRO A 107 -13.77 8.89 13.34
N GLN A 108 -13.74 9.86 12.43
CA GLN A 108 -13.26 9.71 11.07
C GLN A 108 -11.75 9.47 11.00
N THR A 109 -10.94 10.14 11.83
CA THR A 109 -9.48 9.92 11.86
C THR A 109 -9.14 8.57 12.47
N ALA A 110 -9.84 8.16 13.52
CA ALA A 110 -9.73 6.82 14.07
C ALA A 110 -10.16 5.73 13.07
N ALA A 111 -11.20 5.98 12.26
CA ALA A 111 -11.61 5.07 11.19
C ALA A 111 -10.57 4.98 10.06
N ALA A 112 -10.00 6.10 9.64
CA ALA A 112 -8.94 6.13 8.63
C ALA A 112 -7.66 5.41 9.08
N LEU A 113 -7.27 5.55 10.35
CA LEU A 113 -6.16 4.78 10.93
C LEU A 113 -6.46 3.26 10.91
N ARG A 114 -7.64 2.84 11.36
CA ARG A 114 -8.02 1.41 11.33
C ARG A 114 -8.00 0.85 9.90
N ALA A 115 -8.54 1.59 8.93
CA ALA A 115 -8.53 1.17 7.54
C ALA A 115 -7.09 1.08 6.98
N ALA A 116 -6.21 2.02 7.32
CA ALA A 116 -4.80 1.98 6.95
C ALA A 116 -4.07 0.74 7.51
N LEU A 117 -4.34 0.38 8.78
CA LEU A 117 -3.79 -0.82 9.40
C LEU A 117 -4.32 -2.10 8.73
N THR A 118 -5.60 -2.15 8.40
CA THR A 118 -6.20 -3.27 7.65
C THR A 118 -5.57 -3.44 6.28
N ALA A 119 -5.39 -2.35 5.52
CA ALA A 119 -4.71 -2.38 4.22
C ALA A 119 -3.25 -2.87 4.35
N SER A 120 -2.53 -2.39 5.36
CA SER A 120 -1.15 -2.86 5.64
C SER A 120 -1.11 -4.35 5.96
N GLN A 121 -2.06 -4.86 6.74
CA GLN A 121 -2.13 -6.28 7.09
C GLN A 121 -2.49 -7.16 5.89
N ALA A 122 -3.47 -6.73 5.07
CA ALA A 122 -3.87 -7.45 3.87
C ALA A 122 -2.72 -7.53 2.85
N ALA A 123 -2.01 -6.41 2.62
CA ALA A 123 -0.83 -6.38 1.77
C ALA A 123 0.31 -7.26 2.31
N ALA A 124 0.49 -7.33 3.64
CA ALA A 124 1.47 -8.22 4.25
C ALA A 124 1.15 -9.70 4.02
N THR A 125 -0.13 -10.06 4.13
CA THR A 125 -0.59 -11.42 3.82
C THR A 125 -0.38 -11.77 2.35
N ALA A 126 -0.74 -10.86 1.43
CA ALA A 126 -0.55 -11.07 -0.01
C ALA A 126 0.94 -11.18 -0.42
N ALA A 127 1.83 -10.44 0.25
CA ALA A 127 3.27 -10.47 0.01
C ALA A 127 4.02 -11.60 0.75
N GLY A 128 3.31 -12.42 1.52
CA GLY A 128 3.87 -13.49 2.35
C GLY A 128 3.58 -14.89 1.83
N GLY A 129 4.07 -15.90 2.55
CA GLY A 129 3.79 -17.30 2.25
C GLY A 129 4.53 -17.86 1.02
N THR A 130 4.11 -19.06 0.60
CA THR A 130 4.73 -19.81 -0.51
C THR A 130 4.31 -19.31 -1.89
N ALA A 131 3.20 -18.56 -1.99
CA ALA A 131 2.69 -17.96 -3.22
C ALA A 131 2.74 -16.42 -3.17
N ALA A 132 3.80 -15.86 -2.57
CA ALA A 132 3.96 -14.42 -2.37
C ALA A 132 3.74 -13.62 -3.66
N GLY A 133 2.74 -12.72 -3.62
CA GLY A 133 2.36 -11.84 -4.72
C GLY A 133 1.62 -12.53 -5.88
N GLN A 134 1.38 -13.83 -5.81
CA GLN A 134 0.79 -14.62 -6.90
C GLN A 134 -0.62 -15.13 -6.60
N ASP A 135 -1.00 -15.24 -5.33
CA ASP A 135 -2.35 -15.68 -4.94
C ASP A 135 -3.41 -14.62 -5.32
N PRO A 136 -4.32 -14.92 -6.27
CA PRO A 136 -5.30 -13.95 -6.75
C PRO A 136 -6.30 -13.51 -5.66
N ALA A 137 -6.67 -14.41 -4.75
CA ALA A 137 -7.65 -14.12 -3.71
C ALA A 137 -7.05 -13.22 -2.62
N LEU A 138 -5.78 -13.44 -2.27
CA LEU A 138 -5.07 -12.55 -1.35
C LEU A 138 -4.79 -11.18 -1.97
N ASN A 139 -4.45 -11.15 -3.25
CA ASN A 139 -4.25 -9.90 -3.98
C ASN A 139 -5.54 -9.07 -4.05
N ALA A 140 -6.67 -9.68 -4.42
CA ALA A 140 -7.96 -8.98 -4.45
C ALA A 140 -8.34 -8.41 -3.08
N LYS A 141 -8.16 -9.18 -1.99
CA LYS A 141 -8.40 -8.69 -0.62
C LYS A 141 -7.51 -7.49 -0.26
N ALA A 142 -6.28 -7.45 -0.75
CA ALA A 142 -5.39 -6.33 -0.52
C ALA A 142 -5.80 -5.09 -1.34
N ASP A 143 -6.35 -5.26 -2.53
CA ASP A 143 -6.93 -4.17 -3.33
C ASP A 143 -8.18 -3.59 -2.67
N ASP A 144 -9.14 -4.44 -2.26
CA ASP A 144 -10.35 -4.02 -1.57
C ASP A 144 -10.04 -3.25 -0.27
N ALA A 145 -9.04 -3.73 0.48
CA ALA A 145 -8.60 -3.08 1.70
C ALA A 145 -7.93 -1.71 1.43
N GLU A 146 -7.15 -1.59 0.36
CA GLU A 146 -6.55 -0.31 -0.04
C GLU A 146 -7.62 0.69 -0.50
N GLU A 147 -8.61 0.26 -1.28
CA GLU A 147 -9.75 1.10 -1.68
C GLU A 147 -10.50 1.61 -0.45
N GLY A 148 -10.79 0.73 0.51
CA GLY A 148 -11.42 1.10 1.79
C GLY A 148 -10.58 2.10 2.59
N ALA A 149 -9.25 1.96 2.58
CA ALA A 149 -8.35 2.89 3.24
C ALA A 149 -8.31 4.28 2.57
N VAL A 150 -8.37 4.34 1.24
CA VAL A 150 -8.48 5.60 0.48
C VAL A 150 -9.81 6.29 0.79
N ALA A 151 -10.92 5.56 0.77
CA ALA A 151 -12.23 6.10 1.10
C ALA A 151 -12.26 6.69 2.51
N ALA A 152 -11.74 5.96 3.50
CA ALA A 152 -11.68 6.43 4.87
C ALA A 152 -10.78 7.67 5.04
N ALA A 153 -9.64 7.73 4.34
CA ALA A 153 -8.76 8.89 4.36
C ALA A 153 -9.43 10.15 3.77
N ARG A 154 -10.21 10.02 2.70
CA ARG A 154 -11.04 11.12 2.16
C ARG A 154 -12.09 11.58 3.17
N THR A 155 -12.80 10.65 3.81
CA THR A 155 -13.79 10.98 4.86
C THR A 155 -13.16 11.69 6.06
N ALA A 156 -11.90 11.37 6.39
CA ALA A 156 -11.15 12.06 7.45
C ALA A 156 -10.64 13.46 7.04
N GLY A 157 -10.71 13.80 5.75
CA GLY A 157 -10.20 15.05 5.19
C GLY A 157 -8.68 15.07 5.01
N TRP A 158 -8.06 13.89 4.82
CA TRP A 158 -6.62 13.78 4.55
C TRP A 158 -6.31 13.88 3.06
N MET A 159 -7.18 13.32 2.21
CA MET A 159 -7.06 13.19 0.74
C MET A 159 -8.18 13.92 0.01
#